data_AF-A0A944UEB2-F1
#
_entry.id   AF-A0A944UEB2-F1
#
_cell.length_a   1.000
_cell.length_b   1.000
_cell.length_c   1.000
_cell.angle_alpha   90.00
_cell.angle_beta   90.00
_cell.angle_gamma   90.00
#
_symmetry.space_group_name_H-M   'P 1'
#
loop_
_entity.id
_entity.type
_entity.pdbx_description
1 polymer ?
#
loop_
_entity_poly.entity_id
_entity_poly.type
_entity_poly.pdbx_seq_one_letter_code
_entity_poly.pdbx_strand_id
1 'polypeptide(L)'
;MKELQNPTSGGPTIPDPSRPAKSTRSIEEGFAKIIAGGRIVRPDPSKPELARMVTGETNLVNDVSLKSAHAKAVLESVTTNLEAGIELVDRQETALAKIGGKLSEIALILNQVKNPKTTDDVRVQYQSDFVESRDGIRTLALETFDQTALFSNGPAKPITVAVPTLNSWEGVSVDRANLKQPGLQTVDSGKVFGSSSGFFLDAGSIKKAFKEWRSLCVHNRLQWGLLVDRLHGVNRSFEKFRKERNWRVPSFPSKSQLGPLKRPNRNN
;
A
#
# COMPACT_ATOMS: atom_id res chain seq x y z
N MET A 1 70.65 2.75 -34.22
CA MET A 1 69.66 2.69 -35.32
C MET A 1 68.36 2.14 -34.77
N LYS A 2 67.24 2.83 -35.06
CA LYS A 2 65.84 2.66 -34.59
C LYS A 2 65.61 3.09 -33.12
N GLU A 3 65.10 4.29 -32.79
CA GLU A 3 63.73 4.85 -32.98
C GLU A 3 62.62 3.90 -32.50
N LEU A 4 61.56 4.26 -31.76
CA LEU A 4 61.06 5.51 -31.16
C LEU A 4 59.83 5.10 -30.29
N GLN A 5 59.56 5.81 -29.18
CA GLN A 5 58.23 6.28 -28.70
C GLN A 5 58.14 6.36 -27.17
N ASN A 6 58.25 7.60 -26.66
CA ASN A 6 57.40 8.14 -25.59
C ASN A 6 56.03 8.52 -26.24
N PRO A 7 54.87 8.61 -25.55
CA PRO A 7 54.72 9.62 -24.46
C PRO A 7 53.63 9.40 -23.38
N THR A 8 53.68 10.35 -22.43
CA THR A 8 52.57 11.02 -21.70
C THR A 8 51.87 10.37 -20.50
N SER A 9 52.19 10.98 -19.36
CA SER A 9 51.37 11.25 -18.18
C SER A 9 49.87 11.47 -18.42
N GLY A 10 49.03 10.69 -17.74
CA GLY A 10 47.62 10.99 -17.51
C GLY A 10 47.36 11.10 -16.00
N GLY A 11 47.18 12.32 -15.51
CA GLY A 11 46.80 12.61 -14.12
C GLY A 11 45.36 12.16 -13.80
N PRO A 12 44.96 12.21 -12.52
CA PRO A 12 43.65 11.76 -12.08
C PRO A 12 42.53 12.67 -12.60
N THR A 13 41.62 12.08 -13.38
CA THR A 13 40.44 12.75 -13.92
C THR A 13 39.49 13.16 -12.80
N ILE A 14 39.31 14.48 -12.64
CA ILE A 14 38.28 15.07 -11.77
C ILE A 14 36.92 14.82 -12.44
N PRO A 15 35.92 14.24 -11.75
CA PRO A 15 34.59 14.01 -12.32
C PRO A 15 33.84 15.34 -12.54
N ASP A 16 33.32 15.48 -13.76
CA ASP A 16 32.54 16.60 -14.28
C ASP A 16 31.21 16.79 -13.50
N PRO A 17 30.94 17.99 -12.94
CA PRO A 17 29.72 18.27 -12.17
C PRO A 17 28.46 18.49 -13.03
N SER A 18 28.53 18.37 -14.36
CA SER A 18 27.40 18.65 -15.26
C SER A 18 26.51 17.44 -15.62
N ARG A 19 26.69 16.28 -14.96
CA ARG A 19 25.88 15.07 -15.21
C ARG A 19 24.76 14.94 -14.17
N PRO A 20 23.48 15.17 -14.51
CA PRO A 20 22.40 14.87 -13.58
C PRO A 20 22.36 13.36 -13.32
N ALA A 21 22.62 12.98 -12.06
CA ALA A 21 22.49 11.63 -11.57
C ALA A 21 21.08 11.13 -11.88
N LYS A 22 21.00 10.00 -12.59
CA LYS A 22 19.75 9.31 -12.91
C LYS A 22 18.99 9.02 -11.61
N SER A 23 17.81 9.63 -11.52
CA SER A 23 16.61 9.14 -10.82
C SER A 23 16.79 8.73 -9.35
N THR A 24 16.46 9.68 -8.48
CA THR A 24 15.98 9.49 -7.11
C THR A 24 14.98 8.33 -7.02
N ARG A 25 15.45 7.15 -6.62
CA ARG A 25 14.56 6.14 -6.03
C ARG A 25 14.14 6.65 -4.66
N SER A 26 12.88 7.04 -4.54
CA SER A 26 12.21 7.34 -3.28
C SER A 26 12.54 6.24 -2.26
N ILE A 27 13.10 6.64 -1.12
CA ILE A 27 13.33 5.74 0.01
C ILE A 27 11.94 5.43 0.57
N GLU A 28 11.30 4.37 0.06
CA GLU A 28 10.11 3.80 0.68
C GLU A 28 10.50 3.27 2.07
N GLU A 29 9.96 3.88 3.11
CA GLU A 29 10.28 3.52 4.49
C GLU A 29 9.52 2.25 4.90
N GLY A 30 10.18 1.38 5.68
CA GLY A 30 9.59 0.17 6.26
C GLY A 30 10.15 -1.17 5.72
N PHE A 31 9.68 -2.26 6.34
CA PHE A 31 10.06 -3.63 6.01
C PHE A 31 9.08 -4.23 4.99
N ALA A 32 9.58 -5.16 4.16
CA ALA A 32 8.71 -5.92 3.27
C ALA A 32 7.70 -6.74 4.08
N LYS A 33 6.43 -6.67 3.69
CA LYS A 33 5.33 -7.44 4.28
C LYS A 33 4.61 -8.21 3.19
N ILE A 34 4.11 -9.37 3.56
CA ILE A 34 3.34 -10.25 2.67
C ILE A 34 2.09 -10.74 3.39
N ILE A 35 1.08 -11.17 2.64
CA ILE A 35 -0.04 -11.91 3.20
C ILE A 35 0.21 -13.41 2.96
N ALA A 36 0.33 -14.16 4.05
CA ALA A 36 0.53 -15.61 4.03
C ALA A 36 -0.29 -16.28 5.14
N GLY A 37 -1.03 -17.33 4.80
CA GLY A 37 -1.96 -17.98 5.72
C GLY A 37 -3.07 -17.05 6.24
N GLY A 38 -3.48 -16.06 5.43
CA GLY A 38 -4.47 -15.05 5.83
C GLY A 38 -3.95 -13.99 6.80
N ARG A 39 -2.64 -13.91 7.03
CA ARG A 39 -2.03 -12.94 7.96
C ARG A 39 -0.96 -12.10 7.30
N ILE A 40 -0.80 -10.87 7.78
CA ILE A 40 0.24 -9.94 7.34
C ILE A 40 1.52 -10.25 8.12
N VAL A 41 2.48 -10.89 7.44
CA VAL A 41 3.72 -11.35 8.05
C VAL A 41 4.95 -10.74 7.38
N ARG A 42 6.08 -10.78 8.08
CA ARG A 42 7.39 -10.52 7.46
C ARG A 42 7.85 -11.81 6.78
N PRO A 43 8.28 -11.77 5.51
CA PRO A 43 8.79 -12.96 4.83
C PRO A 43 10.06 -13.45 5.54
N ASP A 44 10.08 -14.73 5.89
CA ASP A 44 11.22 -15.37 6.54
C ASP A 44 12.28 -15.75 5.50
N PRO A 45 13.48 -15.13 5.50
CA PRO A 45 14.51 -15.39 4.50
C PRO A 45 15.14 -16.79 4.62
N SER A 46 14.87 -17.54 5.70
CA SER A 46 15.36 -18.90 5.89
C SER A 46 14.50 -19.98 5.21
N LYS A 47 13.23 -19.68 4.89
CA LYS A 47 12.30 -20.63 4.27
C LYS A 47 12.40 -20.66 2.75
N PRO A 48 11.96 -21.70 2.04
CA PRO A 48 11.81 -21.65 0.58
C PRO A 48 10.76 -20.61 0.15
N GLU A 49 10.84 -20.12 -1.08
CA GLU A 49 10.00 -19.01 -1.57
C GLU A 49 8.50 -19.30 -1.49
N LEU A 50 8.08 -20.54 -1.77
CA LEU A 50 6.67 -20.94 -1.66
C LEU A 50 6.19 -20.85 -0.20
N ALA A 51 6.90 -21.46 0.76
CA ALA A 51 6.54 -21.40 2.17
C ALA A 51 6.62 -20.01 2.80
N ARG A 52 7.37 -19.08 2.20
CA ARG A 52 7.29 -17.68 2.61
C ARG A 52 5.91 -17.12 2.31
N MET A 53 5.33 -17.44 1.16
CA MET A 53 4.18 -16.71 0.60
C MET A 53 2.83 -17.44 0.71
N VAL A 54 2.86 -18.77 0.79
CA VAL A 54 1.69 -19.64 0.79
C VAL A 54 1.91 -20.73 1.83
N THR A 55 0.90 -21.01 2.64
CA THR A 55 0.94 -22.11 3.60
C THR A 55 0.56 -23.42 2.90
N GLY A 56 1.29 -24.51 3.18
CA GLY A 56 1.02 -25.83 2.57
C GLY A 56 2.24 -26.58 2.03
N GLU A 57 3.45 -26.27 2.52
CA GLU A 57 4.68 -26.91 2.04
C GLU A 57 4.70 -28.39 2.46
N THR A 58 4.42 -29.29 1.52
CA THR A 58 4.68 -30.73 1.66
C THR A 58 5.92 -31.09 0.87
N ASN A 59 6.91 -31.66 1.58
CA ASN A 59 8.10 -32.24 0.99
C ASN A 59 7.72 -33.23 -0.14
N LEU A 60 8.47 -33.15 -1.23
CA LEU A 60 8.33 -33.91 -2.47
C LEU A 60 8.04 -35.40 -2.22
N VAL A 61 6.83 -35.87 -2.58
CA VAL A 61 6.53 -37.30 -2.70
C VAL A 61 5.96 -37.55 -4.10
N ASN A 62 6.43 -38.62 -4.75
CA ASN A 62 6.12 -38.96 -6.14
C ASN A 62 4.65 -39.37 -6.40
N ASP A 63 3.81 -39.41 -5.37
CA ASP A 63 2.42 -39.84 -5.43
C ASP A 63 1.51 -38.76 -6.07
N VAL A 64 0.68 -39.18 -7.02
CA VAL A 64 -0.32 -38.35 -7.71
C VAL A 64 -1.40 -37.85 -6.75
N SER A 65 -1.79 -38.66 -5.76
CA SER A 65 -2.76 -38.28 -4.73
C SER A 65 -2.24 -37.11 -3.87
N LEU A 66 -0.96 -37.19 -3.46
CA LEU A 66 -0.31 -36.15 -2.68
C LEU A 66 -0.07 -34.87 -3.48
N LYS A 67 0.26 -34.98 -4.78
CA LYS A 67 0.36 -33.82 -5.68
C LYS A 67 -0.98 -33.09 -5.83
N SER A 68 -2.08 -33.84 -5.89
CA SER A 68 -3.44 -33.27 -5.93
C SER A 68 -3.79 -32.57 -4.61
N ALA A 69 -3.50 -33.20 -3.46
CA ALA A 69 -3.71 -32.59 -2.15
C ALA A 69 -2.89 -31.30 -1.95
N HIS A 70 -1.62 -31.31 -2.35
CA HIS A 70 -0.75 -30.13 -2.31
C HIS A 70 -1.25 -28.99 -3.18
N ALA A 71 -1.63 -29.27 -4.42
CA ALA A 71 -2.20 -28.28 -5.34
C ALA A 71 -3.47 -27.62 -4.76
N LYS A 72 -4.34 -28.42 -4.14
CA LYS A 72 -5.53 -27.92 -3.45
C LYS A 72 -5.16 -27.02 -2.26
N ALA A 73 -4.25 -27.44 -1.41
CA ALA A 73 -3.81 -26.67 -0.24
C ALA A 73 -3.19 -25.32 -0.63
N VAL A 74 -2.39 -25.29 -1.71
CA VAL A 74 -1.83 -24.06 -2.27
C VAL A 74 -2.93 -23.10 -2.73
N LEU A 75 -3.92 -23.60 -3.49
CA LEU A 75 -5.03 -22.77 -3.95
C LEU A 75 -5.87 -22.23 -2.78
N GLU A 76 -6.18 -23.07 -1.78
CA GLU A 76 -6.89 -22.65 -0.57
C GLU A 76 -6.12 -21.56 0.18
N SER A 77 -4.82 -21.72 0.37
CA SER A 77 -4.00 -20.70 1.02
C SER A 77 -3.93 -19.40 0.22
N VAL A 78 -3.87 -19.45 -1.11
CA VAL A 78 -3.91 -18.24 -1.94
C VAL A 78 -5.26 -17.55 -1.83
N THR A 79 -6.37 -18.30 -1.83
CA THR A 79 -7.72 -17.78 -1.60
C THR A 79 -7.79 -17.04 -0.27
N THR A 80 -7.34 -17.67 0.83
CA THR A 80 -7.32 -17.04 2.15
C THR A 80 -6.43 -15.79 2.19
N ASN A 81 -5.29 -15.79 1.49
CA ASN A 81 -4.44 -14.60 1.40
C ASN A 81 -5.12 -13.44 0.66
N LEU A 82 -5.85 -13.74 -0.41
CA LEU A 82 -6.61 -12.74 -1.16
C LEU A 82 -7.77 -12.18 -0.34
N GLU A 83 -8.51 -13.03 0.37
CA GLU A 83 -9.58 -12.62 1.28
C GLU A 83 -9.06 -11.69 2.38
N ALA A 84 -7.92 -12.01 3.01
CA ALA A 84 -7.30 -11.13 4.00
C ALA A 84 -6.82 -9.80 3.38
N GLY A 85 -6.36 -9.80 2.14
CA GLY A 85 -6.05 -8.58 1.40
C GLY A 85 -7.29 -7.72 1.13
N ILE A 86 -8.41 -8.35 0.78
CA ILE A 86 -9.70 -7.67 0.59
C ILE A 86 -10.18 -7.07 1.90
N GLU A 87 -10.15 -7.83 3.00
CA GLU A 87 -10.59 -7.33 4.31
C GLU A 87 -9.74 -6.13 4.78
N LEU A 88 -8.42 -6.16 4.55
CA LEU A 88 -7.55 -5.01 4.81
C LEU A 88 -8.03 -3.76 4.05
N VAL A 89 -8.35 -3.91 2.77
CA VAL A 89 -8.80 -2.80 1.91
C VAL A 89 -10.20 -2.32 2.29
N ASP A 90 -11.09 -3.22 2.70
CA ASP A 90 -12.44 -2.89 3.20
C ASP A 90 -12.39 -2.12 4.53
N ARG A 91 -11.50 -2.53 5.44
CA ARG A 91 -11.22 -1.80 6.68
C ARG A 91 -10.69 -0.40 6.38
N GLN A 92 -9.76 -0.29 5.44
CA GLN A 92 -9.24 1.00 4.98
C GLN A 92 -10.35 1.86 4.33
N GLU A 93 -11.26 1.27 3.55
CA GLU A 93 -12.41 1.97 2.95
C GLU A 93 -13.34 2.54 4.03
N THR A 94 -13.68 1.72 5.03
CA THR A 94 -14.56 2.11 6.14
C THR A 94 -13.93 3.25 6.94
N ALA A 95 -12.63 3.16 7.25
CA ALA A 95 -11.92 4.22 7.96
C ALA A 95 -11.83 5.51 7.12
N LEU A 96 -11.58 5.40 5.81
CA LEU A 96 -11.61 6.56 4.89
C LEU A 96 -13.00 7.21 4.85
N ALA A 97 -14.09 6.44 4.83
CA ALA A 97 -15.45 6.98 4.88
C ALA A 97 -15.69 7.80 6.15
N LYS A 98 -15.25 7.30 7.32
CA LYS A 98 -15.33 8.03 8.60
C LYS A 98 -14.49 9.32 8.56
N ILE A 99 -13.27 9.28 7.99
CA ILE A 99 -12.44 10.49 7.79
C ILE A 99 -13.18 11.51 6.92
N GLY A 100 -13.86 11.07 5.85
CA GLY A 100 -14.68 11.93 5.00
C GLY A 100 -15.83 12.61 5.76
N GLY A 101 -16.46 11.88 6.69
CA GLY A 101 -17.45 12.42 7.62
C GLY A 101 -16.87 13.54 8.49
N LYS A 102 -15.71 13.31 9.11
CA LYS A 102 -15.02 14.31 9.92
C LYS A 102 -14.57 15.54 9.12
N LEU A 103 -14.10 15.37 7.89
CA LEU A 103 -13.80 16.50 7.00
C LEU A 103 -15.06 17.33 6.66
N SER A 104 -16.22 16.68 6.58
CA SER A 104 -17.51 17.36 6.33
C SER A 104 -17.98 18.15 7.54
N GLU A 105 -17.82 17.61 8.75
CA GLU A 105 -18.04 18.34 10.01
C GLU A 105 -17.15 19.60 10.05
N ILE A 106 -15.84 19.45 9.79
CA ILE A 106 -14.90 20.58 9.76
C ILE A 106 -15.30 21.64 8.74
N ALA A 107 -15.77 21.24 7.55
CA ALA A 107 -16.24 22.17 6.53
C ALA A 107 -17.48 22.97 6.98
N LEU A 108 -18.42 22.31 7.65
CA LEU A 108 -19.61 22.97 8.20
C LEU A 108 -19.22 23.99 9.28
N ILE A 109 -18.36 23.58 10.22
CA ILE A 109 -17.83 24.44 11.28
C ILE A 109 -17.18 25.69 10.68
N LEU A 110 -16.34 25.51 9.65
CA LEU A 110 -15.66 26.62 8.99
C LEU A 110 -16.66 27.63 8.37
N ASN A 111 -17.75 27.14 7.78
CA ASN A 111 -18.81 28.01 7.24
C ASN A 111 -19.54 28.77 8.34
N GLN A 112 -19.80 28.12 9.48
CA GLN A 112 -20.50 28.73 10.61
C GLN A 112 -19.64 29.79 11.33
N VAL A 113 -18.34 29.56 11.49
CA VAL A 113 -17.41 30.55 12.08
C VAL A 113 -17.32 31.81 11.21
N LYS A 114 -17.32 31.65 9.88
CA LYS A 114 -17.27 32.75 8.91
C LYS A 114 -18.58 33.54 8.78
N ASN A 115 -19.68 33.06 9.35
CA ASN A 115 -20.93 33.79 9.32
C ASN A 115 -20.78 35.09 10.15
N PRO A 116 -21.07 36.28 9.55
CA PRO A 116 -20.96 37.56 10.25
C PRO A 116 -21.84 37.69 11.49
N LYS A 117 -22.91 36.89 11.58
CA LYS A 117 -23.85 36.88 12.70
C LYS A 117 -23.40 36.04 13.89
N THR A 118 -22.33 35.26 13.75
CA THR A 118 -21.82 34.39 14.80
C THR A 118 -21.04 35.22 15.82
N THR A 119 -21.44 35.14 17.09
CA THR A 119 -20.74 35.79 18.21
C THR A 119 -19.42 35.08 18.53
N ASP A 120 -18.50 35.78 19.20
CA ASP A 120 -17.19 35.21 19.53
C ASP A 120 -17.30 34.01 20.48
N ASP A 121 -18.22 34.01 21.45
CA ASP A 121 -18.47 32.86 22.32
C ASP A 121 -18.83 31.60 21.52
N VAL A 122 -19.66 31.75 20.49
CA VAL A 122 -20.05 30.65 19.60
C VAL A 122 -18.87 30.21 18.72
N ARG A 123 -18.01 31.13 18.30
CA ARG A 123 -16.79 30.79 17.55
C ARG A 123 -15.77 30.03 18.41
N VAL A 124 -15.70 30.29 19.71
CA VAL A 124 -14.91 29.49 20.65
C VAL A 124 -15.43 28.05 20.70
N GLN A 125 -16.75 27.85 20.77
CA GLN A 125 -17.33 26.51 20.72
C GLN A 125 -16.99 25.79 19.41
N TYR A 126 -17.14 26.46 18.27
CA TYR A 126 -16.76 25.89 16.97
C TYR A 126 -15.29 25.52 16.86
N GLN A 127 -14.39 26.26 17.52
CA GLN A 127 -12.98 25.87 17.61
C GLN A 127 -12.79 24.59 18.43
N SER A 128 -13.58 24.37 19.48
CA SER A 128 -13.59 23.12 20.25
C SER A 128 -14.10 21.95 19.39
N ASP A 129 -15.23 22.13 18.70
CA ASP A 129 -15.82 21.10 17.85
C ASP A 129 -14.87 20.72 16.70
N PHE A 130 -14.16 21.71 16.14
CA PHE A 130 -13.12 21.47 15.14
C PHE A 130 -12.00 20.57 15.67
N VAL A 131 -11.53 20.84 16.90
CA VAL A 131 -10.48 20.04 17.55
C VAL A 131 -10.96 18.60 17.74
N GLU A 132 -12.20 18.40 18.15
CA GLU A 132 -12.79 17.07 18.29
C GLU A 132 -12.82 16.32 16.96
N SER A 133 -13.33 16.93 15.88
CA SER A 133 -13.36 16.29 14.55
C SER A 133 -11.95 15.98 14.05
N ARG A 134 -10.98 16.88 14.25
CA ARG A 134 -9.58 16.70 13.87
C ARG A 134 -8.94 15.54 14.64
N ASP A 135 -9.10 15.51 15.96
CA ASP A 135 -8.53 14.46 16.80
C ASP A 135 -9.23 13.10 16.56
N GLY A 136 -10.49 13.13 16.12
CA GLY A 136 -11.18 11.98 15.54
C GLY A 136 -10.48 11.43 14.29
N ILE A 137 -10.04 12.30 13.36
CA ILE A 137 -9.23 11.88 12.19
C ILE A 137 -7.91 11.26 12.66
N ARG A 138 -7.22 11.83 13.65
CA ARG A 138 -5.98 11.26 14.21
C ARG A 138 -6.19 9.88 14.80
N THR A 139 -7.30 9.68 15.50
CA THR A 139 -7.65 8.38 16.08
C THR A 139 -7.88 7.34 14.97
N LEU A 140 -8.63 7.70 13.93
CA LEU A 140 -8.85 6.83 12.77
C LEU A 140 -7.55 6.50 12.01
N ALA A 141 -6.62 7.45 11.94
CA ALA A 141 -5.31 7.26 11.30
C ALA A 141 -4.45 6.18 11.98
N LEU A 142 -4.74 5.83 13.24
CA LEU A 142 -4.04 4.81 14.02
C LEU A 142 -4.70 3.43 13.93
N GLU A 143 -5.83 3.28 13.23
CA GLU A 143 -6.48 1.97 13.07
C GLU A 143 -5.54 0.94 12.41
N THR A 144 -5.68 -0.32 12.84
CA THR A 144 -4.85 -1.43 12.37
C THR A 144 -5.70 -2.62 11.92
N PHE A 145 -5.13 -3.43 11.05
CA PHE A 145 -5.63 -4.76 10.68
C PHE A 145 -4.48 -5.75 10.79
N ASP A 146 -4.69 -6.85 11.53
CA ASP A 146 -3.66 -7.86 11.84
C ASP A 146 -2.31 -7.24 12.25
N GLN A 147 -2.36 -6.33 13.25
CA GLN A 147 -1.20 -5.60 13.78
C GLN A 147 -0.45 -4.73 12.75
N THR A 148 -1.06 -4.49 11.59
CA THR A 148 -0.54 -3.61 10.56
C THR A 148 -1.41 -2.37 10.47
N ALA A 149 -0.82 -1.19 10.64
CA ALA A 149 -1.53 0.07 10.47
C ALA A 149 -2.15 0.14 9.07
N LEU A 150 -3.42 0.55 9.00
CA LEU A 150 -4.16 0.69 7.74
C LEU A 150 -3.51 1.77 6.88
N PHE A 151 -3.17 2.90 7.50
CA PHE A 151 -2.65 4.07 6.82
C PHE A 151 -1.12 4.15 6.86
N SER A 152 -0.55 4.92 5.94
CA SER A 152 0.86 5.30 5.92
C SER A 152 1.03 6.80 6.18
N ASN A 153 2.19 7.16 6.75
CA ASN A 153 2.59 8.54 7.03
C ASN A 153 3.72 8.97 6.09
N GLY A 154 3.49 8.85 4.79
CA GLY A 154 4.49 9.04 3.73
C GLY A 154 4.59 7.82 2.81
N PRO A 155 5.59 7.81 1.91
CA PRO A 155 5.87 6.64 1.07
C PRO A 155 6.11 5.39 1.92
N ALA A 156 5.32 4.34 1.70
CA ALA A 156 5.43 3.08 2.42
C ALA A 156 5.49 1.92 1.45
N LYS A 157 6.26 0.89 1.81
CA LYS A 157 6.31 -0.34 1.01
C LYS A 157 4.94 -1.01 0.98
N PRO A 158 4.48 -1.48 -0.20
CA PRO A 158 3.24 -2.25 -0.31
C PRO A 158 3.32 -3.59 0.39
N ILE A 159 2.17 -4.07 0.85
CA ILE A 159 1.99 -5.44 1.31
C ILE A 159 1.77 -6.31 0.07
N THR A 160 2.52 -7.40 -0.08
CA THR A 160 2.43 -8.25 -1.29
C THR A 160 1.56 -9.49 -1.05
N VAL A 161 0.62 -9.75 -1.95
CA VAL A 161 -0.11 -11.03 -2.03
C VAL A 161 0.44 -11.81 -3.22
N ALA A 162 0.90 -13.03 -2.99
CA ALA A 162 1.37 -13.91 -4.06
C ALA A 162 0.18 -14.64 -4.69
N VAL A 163 0.03 -14.50 -6.01
CA VAL A 163 -1.04 -15.15 -6.77
C VAL A 163 -0.47 -15.99 -7.91
N PRO A 164 -0.96 -17.22 -8.14
CA PRO A 164 -0.52 -18.04 -9.24
C PRO A 164 -1.14 -17.55 -10.55
N THR A 165 -0.34 -17.54 -11.61
CA THR A 165 -0.79 -17.49 -13.01
C THR A 165 -0.49 -18.81 -13.69
N LEU A 166 -0.82 -18.94 -14.99
CA LEU A 166 -0.64 -20.19 -15.76
C LEU A 166 0.72 -20.87 -15.52
N ASN A 167 1.82 -20.10 -15.59
CA ASN A 167 3.18 -20.65 -15.54
C ASN A 167 4.09 -19.93 -14.54
N SER A 168 3.58 -19.00 -13.73
CA SER A 168 4.43 -18.20 -12.83
C SER A 168 3.67 -17.66 -11.62
N TRP A 169 4.41 -17.09 -10.67
CA TRP A 169 3.83 -16.34 -9.56
C TRP A 169 3.88 -14.84 -9.83
N GLU A 170 2.78 -14.16 -9.54
CA GLU A 170 2.67 -12.70 -9.57
C GLU A 170 2.53 -12.15 -8.15
N GLY A 171 3.09 -10.96 -7.93
CA GLY A 171 2.90 -10.21 -6.70
C GLY A 171 1.87 -9.11 -6.92
N VAL A 172 0.73 -9.22 -6.24
CA VAL A 172 -0.28 -8.16 -6.17
C VAL A 172 0.09 -7.26 -4.99
N SER A 173 0.34 -5.99 -5.28
CA SER A 173 0.64 -4.98 -4.25
C SER A 173 -0.65 -4.43 -3.65
N VAL A 174 -0.69 -4.37 -2.33
CA VAL A 174 -1.70 -3.67 -1.55
C VAL A 174 -1.03 -2.50 -0.82
N ASP A 175 -1.29 -1.30 -1.31
CA ASP A 175 -0.84 -0.03 -0.79
C ASP A 175 -1.74 0.47 0.34
N ARG A 176 -1.06 0.96 1.37
CA ARG A 176 -1.68 1.68 2.48
C ARG A 176 -1.90 3.13 2.10
N ALA A 177 -3.12 3.63 2.27
CA ALA A 177 -3.46 5.01 1.96
C ALA A 177 -2.57 5.97 2.76
N ASN A 178 -1.86 6.86 2.05
CA ASN A 178 -0.96 7.81 2.66
C ASN A 178 -1.74 9.04 3.11
N LEU A 179 -1.91 9.22 4.43
CA LEU A 179 -2.62 10.36 5.03
C LEU A 179 -1.73 11.60 5.18
N LYS A 180 -0.42 11.48 4.97
CA LYS A 180 0.53 12.61 4.97
C LYS A 180 0.47 13.39 3.65
N GLN A 181 -0.75 13.69 3.19
CA GLN A 181 -1.00 14.54 2.04
C GLN A 181 -1.01 16.01 2.48
N PRO A 182 -0.50 16.95 1.68
CA PRO A 182 -0.36 18.35 2.09
C PRO A 182 -1.66 19.02 2.58
N GLY A 183 -2.79 18.76 1.93
CA GLY A 183 -4.10 19.29 2.34
C GLY A 183 -4.62 18.67 3.64
N LEU A 184 -4.52 17.35 3.80
CA LEU A 184 -4.85 16.68 5.06
C LEU A 184 -3.97 17.18 6.22
N GLN A 185 -2.67 17.38 5.97
CA GLN A 185 -1.75 17.95 6.97
C GLN A 185 -2.09 19.40 7.33
N THR A 186 -2.57 20.19 6.37
CA THR A 186 -3.01 21.57 6.63
C THR A 186 -4.20 21.57 7.58
N VAL A 187 -5.17 20.65 7.40
CA VAL A 187 -6.29 20.47 8.33
C VAL A 187 -5.81 20.03 9.71
N ASP A 188 -4.88 19.07 9.77
CA ASP A 188 -4.31 18.59 11.04
C ASP A 188 -3.55 19.67 11.84
N SER A 189 -2.94 20.62 11.12
CA SER A 189 -2.17 21.72 11.71
C SER A 189 -2.99 23.01 11.87
N GLY A 190 -4.27 22.96 11.54
CA GLY A 190 -5.12 24.13 11.35
C GLY A 190 -5.90 24.55 12.60
N LYS A 191 -6.58 25.68 12.46
CA LYS A 191 -7.60 26.20 13.38
C LYS A 191 -8.66 26.98 12.61
N VAL A 192 -9.83 27.14 13.20
CA VAL A 192 -10.94 27.93 12.64
C VAL A 192 -11.13 29.26 13.36
N PHE A 193 -10.78 29.35 14.64
CA PHE A 193 -10.89 30.58 15.44
C PHE A 193 -9.89 30.62 16.60
N GLY A 194 -9.67 31.80 17.17
CA GLY A 194 -8.87 32.00 18.37
C GLY A 194 -7.35 32.13 18.17
N SER A 195 -6.65 32.26 19.29
CA SER A 195 -5.20 32.52 19.38
C SER A 195 -4.34 31.25 19.47
N SER A 196 -4.92 30.06 19.35
CA SER A 196 -4.19 28.79 19.37
C SER A 196 -3.13 28.71 18.27
N SER A 197 -2.09 27.91 18.48
CA SER A 197 -1.06 27.67 17.47
C SER A 197 -1.64 26.98 16.24
N GLY A 198 -1.22 27.38 15.04
CA GLY A 198 -1.65 26.76 13.78
C GLY A 198 -2.13 27.78 12.74
N PHE A 199 -2.41 27.30 11.53
CA PHE A 199 -2.86 28.14 10.43
C PHE A 199 -4.39 28.30 10.45
N PHE A 200 -4.88 29.50 10.15
CA PHE A 200 -6.31 29.69 9.93
C PHE A 200 -6.73 28.97 8.67
N LEU A 201 -7.67 28.04 8.82
CA LEU A 201 -8.21 27.28 7.71
C LEU A 201 -9.12 28.15 6.86
N ASP A 202 -9.05 27.93 5.56
CA ASP A 202 -9.89 28.56 4.57
C ASP A 202 -10.61 27.53 3.68
N ALA A 203 -11.51 28.01 2.83
CA ALA A 203 -12.27 27.13 1.95
C ALA A 203 -11.34 26.39 0.97
N GLY A 204 -10.22 26.99 0.58
CA GLY A 204 -9.20 26.39 -0.28
C GLY A 204 -8.53 25.18 0.37
N SER A 205 -8.13 25.32 1.63
CA SER A 205 -7.50 24.25 2.43
C SER A 205 -8.41 23.04 2.58
N ILE A 206 -9.69 23.27 2.92
CA ILE A 206 -10.70 22.20 3.03
C ILE A 206 -10.98 21.53 1.68
N LYS A 207 -11.12 22.32 0.60
CA LYS A 207 -11.32 21.79 -0.75
C LYS A 207 -10.15 20.90 -1.20
N LYS A 208 -8.91 21.30 -0.88
CA LYS A 208 -7.71 20.51 -1.16
C LYS A 208 -7.72 19.19 -0.38
N ALA A 209 -7.97 19.23 0.93
CA ALA A 209 -8.08 18.04 1.77
C ALA A 209 -9.13 17.05 1.24
N PHE A 210 -10.31 17.53 0.84
CA PHE A 210 -11.34 16.68 0.22
C PHE A 210 -10.91 16.07 -1.11
N LYS A 211 -10.17 16.81 -1.95
CA LYS A 211 -9.66 16.28 -3.22
C LYS A 211 -8.67 15.14 -2.98
N GLU A 212 -7.77 15.32 -2.03
CA GLU A 212 -6.79 14.30 -1.63
C GLU A 212 -7.49 13.07 -1.04
N TRP A 213 -8.42 13.28 -0.10
CA TRP A 213 -9.24 12.21 0.46
C TRP A 213 -9.99 11.40 -0.61
N ARG A 214 -10.65 12.07 -1.58
CA ARG A 214 -11.31 11.38 -2.70
C ARG A 214 -10.33 10.55 -3.52
N SER A 215 -9.12 11.08 -3.77
CA SER A 215 -8.08 10.33 -4.49
C SER A 215 -7.68 9.05 -3.73
N LEU A 216 -7.59 9.11 -2.40
CA LEU A 216 -7.32 7.93 -1.57
C LEU A 216 -8.47 6.91 -1.66
N CYS A 217 -9.73 7.35 -1.63
CA CYS A 217 -10.89 6.47 -1.79
C CYS A 217 -10.89 5.77 -3.16
N VAL A 218 -10.62 6.51 -4.24
CA VAL A 218 -10.54 5.94 -5.60
C VAL A 218 -9.41 4.91 -5.68
N HIS A 219 -8.22 5.23 -5.17
CA HIS A 219 -7.10 4.28 -5.15
C HIS A 219 -7.44 3.02 -4.35
N ASN A 220 -8.05 3.16 -3.18
CA ASN A 220 -8.51 2.04 -2.37
C ASN A 220 -9.49 1.15 -3.14
N ARG A 221 -10.46 1.75 -3.82
CA ARG A 221 -11.47 1.02 -4.60
C ARG A 221 -10.88 0.26 -5.79
N LEU A 222 -9.88 0.84 -6.46
CA LEU A 222 -9.17 0.16 -7.56
C LEU A 222 -8.39 -1.06 -7.06
N GLN A 223 -7.73 -0.95 -5.91
CA GLN A 223 -7.03 -2.07 -5.28
C GLN A 223 -8.00 -3.19 -4.88
N TRP A 224 -9.15 -2.83 -4.31
CA TRP A 224 -10.21 -3.78 -4.00
C TRP A 224 -10.65 -4.57 -5.24
N GLY A 225 -10.95 -3.86 -6.34
CA GLY A 225 -11.36 -4.48 -7.59
C GLY A 225 -10.32 -5.46 -8.13
N LEU A 226 -9.03 -5.06 -8.11
CA LEU A 226 -7.93 -5.93 -8.53
C LEU A 226 -7.83 -7.21 -7.69
N LEU A 227 -7.98 -7.11 -6.37
CA LEU A 227 -7.93 -8.26 -5.47
C LEU A 227 -9.12 -9.22 -5.71
N VAL A 228 -10.32 -8.67 -5.88
CA VAL A 228 -11.53 -9.45 -6.19
C VAL A 228 -11.41 -10.14 -7.54
N ASP A 229 -10.90 -9.47 -8.57
CA ASP A 229 -10.64 -10.07 -9.88
C ASP A 229 -9.65 -11.23 -9.80
N ARG A 230 -8.59 -11.07 -8.99
CA ARG A 230 -7.62 -12.13 -8.73
C ARG A 230 -8.23 -13.30 -7.95
N LEU A 231 -9.07 -13.04 -6.95
CA LEU A 231 -9.82 -14.06 -6.22
C LEU A 231 -10.74 -14.86 -7.15
N HIS A 232 -11.49 -14.21 -8.04
CA HIS A 232 -12.27 -14.90 -9.05
C HIS A 232 -11.41 -15.75 -9.99
N GLY A 233 -10.21 -15.29 -10.35
CA GLY A 233 -9.25 -16.06 -11.14
C GLY A 233 -8.78 -17.35 -10.45
N VAL A 234 -8.50 -17.27 -9.15
CA VAL A 234 -8.13 -18.43 -8.33
C VAL A 234 -9.30 -19.38 -8.18
N ASN A 235 -10.52 -18.88 -7.92
CA ASN A 235 -11.72 -19.72 -7.83
C ASN A 235 -12.03 -20.45 -9.14
N ARG A 236 -11.84 -19.80 -10.30
CA ARG A 236 -11.93 -20.50 -11.60
C ARG A 236 -10.88 -21.60 -11.74
N SER A 237 -9.67 -21.38 -11.23
CA SER A 237 -8.61 -22.40 -11.21
C SER A 237 -8.97 -23.56 -10.29
N PHE A 238 -9.60 -23.28 -9.15
CA PHE A 238 -10.13 -24.28 -8.22
C PHE A 238 -11.22 -25.14 -8.86
N GLU A 239 -12.16 -24.52 -9.57
CA GLU A 239 -13.24 -25.24 -10.28
C GLU A 239 -12.70 -26.11 -11.41
N LYS A 240 -11.73 -25.62 -12.20
CA LYS A 240 -11.05 -26.43 -13.21
C LYS A 240 -10.29 -27.59 -12.57
N PHE A 241 -9.61 -27.36 -11.45
CA PHE A 241 -8.92 -28.40 -10.73
C PHE A 241 -9.88 -29.47 -10.20
N ARG A 242 -11.06 -29.09 -9.69
CA ARG A 242 -12.09 -30.06 -9.25
C ARG A 242 -12.59 -30.94 -10.39
N LYS A 243 -12.78 -30.37 -11.59
CA LYS A 243 -13.32 -31.09 -12.76
C LYS A 243 -12.29 -31.95 -13.47
N GLU A 244 -11.09 -31.41 -13.69
CA GLU A 244 -10.10 -31.99 -14.61
C GLU A 244 -8.82 -32.48 -13.90
N ARG A 245 -8.59 -32.11 -12.63
CA ARG A 245 -7.35 -32.37 -11.86
C ARG A 245 -6.04 -31.95 -12.56
N ASN A 246 -6.13 -31.08 -13.57
CA ASN A 246 -5.00 -30.70 -14.43
C ASN A 246 -4.26 -29.42 -13.98
N TRP A 247 -4.69 -28.77 -12.89
CA TRP A 247 -3.97 -27.61 -12.37
C TRP A 247 -2.70 -28.04 -11.63
N ARG A 248 -1.59 -27.37 -11.90
CA ARG A 248 -0.30 -27.61 -11.26
C ARG A 248 0.21 -26.33 -10.62
N VAL A 249 0.87 -26.48 -9.47
CA VAL A 249 1.51 -25.37 -8.77
C VAL A 249 2.64 -24.81 -9.64
N PRO A 250 2.64 -23.51 -9.98
CA PRO A 250 3.72 -22.92 -10.75
C PRO A 250 5.05 -22.99 -10.00
N SER A 251 6.14 -23.25 -10.72
CA SER A 251 7.49 -23.19 -10.16
C SER A 251 7.94 -21.73 -9.99
N PHE A 252 8.67 -21.45 -8.91
CA PHE A 252 9.38 -20.18 -8.79
C PHE A 252 10.61 -20.14 -9.71
N PRO A 253 10.91 -18.99 -10.34
CA PRO A 253 12.07 -18.85 -11.20
C PRO A 253 13.36 -18.90 -10.38
N SER A 254 14.28 -19.81 -10.74
CA SER A 254 15.56 -20.03 -10.05
C SER A 254 16.57 -18.88 -10.15
N LYS A 255 16.36 -17.93 -11.08
CA LYS A 255 17.23 -16.77 -11.32
C LYS A 255 16.42 -15.54 -11.74
N SER A 256 15.63 -14.96 -10.83
CA SER A 256 15.00 -13.66 -11.11
C SER A 256 15.88 -12.51 -10.63
N GLN A 257 16.41 -11.71 -11.56
CA GLN A 257 17.07 -10.43 -11.24
C GLN A 257 16.14 -9.43 -10.54
N LEU A 258 14.81 -9.65 -10.60
CA LEU A 258 13.77 -8.76 -10.06
C LEU A 258 13.08 -9.32 -8.80
N GLY A 259 13.53 -10.47 -8.29
CA GLY A 259 12.89 -11.21 -7.20
C GLY A 259 11.83 -12.22 -7.69
N PRO A 260 11.37 -13.13 -6.81
CA PRO A 260 10.65 -14.35 -7.21
C PRO A 260 9.29 -14.14 -7.86
N LEU A 261 8.68 -12.98 -7.65
CA LEU A 261 7.36 -12.64 -8.15
C LEU A 261 7.47 -11.72 -9.36
N LYS A 262 6.75 -12.07 -10.43
CA LYS A 262 6.51 -11.12 -11.52
C LYS A 262 5.68 -9.97 -10.98
N ARG A 263 6.09 -8.75 -11.31
CA ARG A 263 5.37 -7.52 -10.96
C ARG A 263 5.03 -6.80 -12.27
N PRO A 264 3.85 -7.06 -12.85
CA PRO A 264 3.49 -6.55 -14.18
C PRO A 264 3.63 -5.01 -14.31
N ASN A 265 3.46 -4.28 -13.21
CA ASN A 265 3.44 -2.82 -13.20
C ASN A 265 4.71 -2.16 -12.64
N ARG A 266 5.83 -2.90 -12.50
CA ARG A 266 7.06 -2.33 -11.89
C ARG A 266 7.88 -1.44 -12.85
N ASN A 267 7.53 -1.41 -14.12
CA ASN A 267 8.23 -0.68 -15.17
C ASN A 267 7.47 0.58 -15.64
N ASN A 268 6.38 0.96 -14.97
CA ASN A 268 5.66 2.22 -15.22
C ASN A 268 5.97 3.24 -14.13
#